data_AF-A0A3D1DFE5-F1
#
_entry.id   AF-A0A3D1DFE5-F1
#
_cell.length_a   1.000
_cell.length_b   1.000
_cell.length_c   1.000
_cell.angle_alpha   90.00
_cell.angle_beta   90.00
_cell.angle_gamma   90.00
#
_symmetry.space_group_name_H-M   'P 1'
#
loop_
_entity.id
_entity.type
_entity.pdbx_description
1 polymer ?
#
loop_
_entity_poly.entity_id
_entity_poly.type
_entity_poly.pdbx_seq_one_letter_code
_entity_poly.pdbx_strand_id
1 'polypeptide(L)'
;MLKRFNSGLRSRLAFAAGWVLGWTIRFLFLTQRLTVRTAHQGGNPYGRNPSERFLFCGWHEQLLFGGFAGRSRHLSALISQHRDGALVAGAFRAMGMAIVRGSSSRGGTRALRQAME
;
A
#
# COMPACT_ATOMS: atom_id res chain seq x y z
N MET A 1 -14.09 -21.54 -18.32
CA MET A 1 -13.88 -20.15 -18.79
C MET A 1 -14.57 -19.10 -17.90
N LEU A 2 -15.85 -19.27 -17.54
CA LEU A 2 -16.61 -18.33 -16.69
C LEU A 2 -16.04 -18.06 -15.27
N LYS A 3 -15.48 -19.06 -14.59
CA LYS A 3 -14.90 -18.88 -13.23
C LYS A 3 -13.74 -17.87 -13.17
N ARG A 4 -12.93 -17.78 -14.23
CA ARG A 4 -11.75 -16.90 -14.31
C ARG A 4 -12.13 -15.44 -14.64
N PHE A 5 -13.25 -15.25 -15.35
CA PHE A 5 -13.82 -13.94 -15.63
C PHE A 5 -14.42 -13.31 -14.36
N ASN A 6 -15.17 -14.11 -13.59
CA ASN A 6 -15.74 -13.70 -12.30
C ASN A 6 -14.67 -13.36 -11.25
N SER A 7 -13.55 -14.07 -11.22
CA SER A 7 -12.45 -13.73 -10.29
C SER A 7 -11.82 -12.37 -10.62
N GLY A 8 -11.71 -12.01 -11.90
CA GLY A 8 -11.21 -10.71 -12.33
C GLY A 8 -12.13 -9.57 -11.90
N LEU A 9 -13.44 -9.71 -12.14
CA LEU A 9 -14.45 -8.73 -11.73
C LEU A 9 -14.46 -8.53 -10.20
N ARG A 10 -14.45 -9.62 -9.44
CA ARG A 10 -14.41 -9.57 -7.96
C ARG A 10 -13.15 -8.85 -7.43
N SER A 11 -12.00 -9.03 -8.06
CA SER A 11 -10.78 -8.32 -7.68
C SER A 11 -10.84 -6.83 -8.02
N ARG A 12 -11.46 -6.45 -9.14
CA ARG A 12 -11.67 -5.03 -9.50
C ARG A 12 -12.63 -4.35 -8.53
N LEU A 13 -13.71 -5.02 -8.15
CA LEU A 13 -14.65 -4.54 -7.14
C LEU A 13 -13.96 -4.41 -5.77
N ALA A 14 -13.15 -5.40 -5.38
CA ALA A 14 -12.35 -5.32 -4.16
C ALA A 14 -11.39 -4.12 -4.19
N PHE A 15 -10.72 -3.87 -5.32
CA PHE A 15 -9.86 -2.69 -5.47
C PHE A 15 -10.65 -1.38 -5.34
N ALA A 16 -11.80 -1.27 -5.99
CA ALA A 16 -12.65 -0.07 -5.90
C ALA A 16 -13.15 0.15 -4.46
N ALA A 17 -13.62 -0.91 -3.79
CA ALA A 17 -14.03 -0.85 -2.39
C ALA A 17 -12.88 -0.42 -1.48
N GLY A 18 -11.68 -0.95 -1.72
CA GLY A 18 -10.46 -0.58 -1.01
C GLY A 18 -10.09 0.87 -1.21
N TRP A 19 -10.24 1.40 -2.42
CA TRP A 19 -9.98 2.80 -2.74
C TRP A 19 -10.92 3.74 -2.00
N VAL A 20 -12.23 3.43 -1.98
CA VAL A 20 -13.22 4.17 -1.18
C VAL A 20 -12.87 4.10 0.30
N LEU A 21 -12.58 2.91 0.83
CA LEU A 21 -12.17 2.72 2.21
C LEU A 21 -10.92 3.55 2.56
N GLY A 22 -9.93 3.58 1.66
CA GLY A 22 -8.70 4.34 1.86
C GLY A 22 -8.95 5.85 1.94
N TRP A 23 -9.87 6.39 1.13
CA TRP A 23 -10.30 7.78 1.26
C TRP A 23 -11.06 8.04 2.56
N THR A 24 -11.95 7.14 2.98
CA THR A 24 -12.64 7.27 4.27
C THR A 24 -11.66 7.31 5.43
N ILE A 25 -10.70 6.38 5.46
CA ILE A 25 -9.63 6.36 6.48
C ILE A 25 -8.78 7.62 6.40
N ARG A 26 -8.46 8.08 5.18
CA ARG A 26 -7.71 9.33 4.99
C ARG A 26 -8.45 10.52 5.61
N PHE A 27 -9.75 10.67 5.36
CA PHE A 27 -10.55 11.72 5.97
C PHE A 27 -10.61 11.59 7.50
N LEU A 28 -10.76 10.37 8.02
CA LEU A 28 -10.69 10.12 9.46
C LEU A 28 -9.34 10.58 10.04
N PHE A 29 -8.22 10.22 9.41
CA PHE A 29 -6.89 10.59 9.88
C PHE A 29 -6.61 12.10 9.77
N LEU A 30 -7.26 12.81 8.84
CA LEU A 30 -7.23 14.28 8.79
C LEU A 30 -7.91 14.94 10.00
N THR A 31 -8.82 14.25 10.70
CA THR A 31 -9.42 14.76 11.95
C THR A 31 -8.54 14.54 13.18
N GLN A 32 -7.49 13.75 13.06
CA GLN A 32 -6.62 13.35 14.18
C GLN A 32 -5.33 14.16 14.18
N ARG A 33 -4.76 14.39 15.37
CA ARG A 33 -3.42 14.94 15.52
C ARG A 33 -2.41 13.81 15.56
N LEU A 34 -1.67 13.62 14.48
CA LEU A 34 -0.70 12.54 14.33
C LEU A 34 0.72 13.08 14.42
N THR A 35 1.53 12.47 15.26
CA THR A 35 2.97 12.76 15.37
C THR A 35 3.75 11.53 14.95
N VAL A 36 4.43 11.59 13.82
CA VAL A 36 5.30 10.52 13.35
C VAL A 36 6.69 10.74 13.93
N ARG A 37 7.15 9.81 14.77
CA ARG A 37 8.51 9.80 15.32
C ARG A 37 9.33 8.74 14.61
N THR A 38 10.50 9.12 14.11
CA THR A 38 11.42 8.22 13.41
C THR A 38 12.61 7.91 14.31
N ALA A 39 12.95 6.63 14.44
CA ALA A 39 14.13 6.22 15.20
C ALA A 39 15.45 6.59 14.48
N HIS A 40 15.41 6.69 13.15
CA HIS A 40 16.54 7.04 12.31
C HIS A 40 16.28 8.36 11.57
N GLN A 41 17.28 9.23 11.47
CA GLN A 41 17.16 10.48 10.71
C GLN A 41 16.93 10.17 9.22
N GLY A 42 16.02 10.88 8.56
CA GLY A 42 15.67 10.60 7.17
C GLY A 42 14.75 9.38 6.95
N GLY A 43 14.58 8.52 7.95
CA GLY A 43 13.70 7.33 7.90
C GLY A 43 12.20 7.62 7.95
N ASN A 44 11.76 8.82 7.56
CA ASN A 44 10.34 9.18 7.54
C ASN A 44 9.69 8.70 6.23
N PRO A 45 8.78 7.70 6.27
CA PRO A 45 8.11 7.19 5.07
C PRO A 45 7.31 8.28 4.31
N TYR A 46 6.90 9.35 5.00
CA TYR A 46 6.07 10.42 4.44
C TYR A 46 6.88 11.67 4.04
N GLY A 47 8.21 11.59 4.09
CA GLY A 47 9.11 12.64 3.66
C GLY A 47 8.89 13.04 2.19
N ARG A 48 9.15 14.33 1.87
CA ARG A 48 9.08 14.82 0.48
C ARG A 48 10.32 14.47 -0.31
N ASN A 49 11.50 14.64 0.28
CA ASN A 49 12.78 14.43 -0.39
C ASN A 49 13.61 13.44 0.44
N PRO A 50 13.37 12.12 0.29
CA PRO A 50 14.21 11.14 0.96
C PRO A 50 15.64 11.21 0.41
N SER A 51 16.63 11.30 1.29
CA SER A 51 18.06 11.24 0.93
C SER A 51 18.54 9.80 0.67
N GLU A 52 17.81 8.83 1.22
CA GLU A 52 18.16 7.40 1.22
C GLU A 52 16.93 6.54 0.91
N ARG A 53 17.17 5.29 0.50
CA ARG A 53 16.11 4.31 0.23
C ARG A 53 15.96 3.38 1.43
N PHE A 54 14.72 3.20 1.89
CA PHE A 54 14.39 2.35 3.04
C PHE A 54 13.45 1.22 2.63
N LEU A 55 13.65 0.04 3.23
CA LEU A 55 12.67 -1.04 3.21
C LEU A 55 11.91 -1.02 4.53
N PHE A 56 10.63 -0.64 4.46
CA PHE A 56 9.75 -0.66 5.63
C PHE A 56 9.07 -2.03 5.74
N CYS A 57 9.30 -2.70 6.85
CA CYS A 57 8.68 -3.97 7.19
C CYS A 57 7.83 -3.79 8.45
N GLY A 58 6.62 -4.31 8.41
CA GLY A 58 5.70 -4.28 9.55
C GLY A 58 4.72 -5.42 9.43
N TRP A 59 4.08 -5.74 10.55
CA TRP A 59 3.02 -6.73 10.60
C TRP A 59 1.70 -6.14 10.13
N HIS A 60 0.71 -6.99 9.88
CA HIS A 60 -0.54 -6.60 9.23
C HIS A 60 -1.39 -5.63 10.08
N GLU A 61 -1.31 -5.71 11.41
CA GLU A 61 -1.98 -4.79 12.32
C GLU A 61 -1.45 -3.35 12.22
N GLN A 62 -0.24 -3.18 11.70
CA GLN A 62 0.39 -1.88 11.52
C GLN A 62 0.03 -1.24 10.18
N LEU A 63 -0.69 -1.92 9.29
CA LEU A 63 -1.07 -1.38 7.97
C LEU A 63 -1.86 -0.08 8.08
N LEU A 64 -2.68 0.07 9.12
CA LEU A 64 -3.47 1.27 9.33
C LEU A 64 -2.57 2.48 9.62
N PHE A 65 -1.70 2.41 10.63
CA PHE A 65 -0.84 3.54 10.97
C PHE A 65 0.32 3.71 9.97
N GLY A 66 0.97 2.62 9.57
CA GLY A 66 2.07 2.64 8.60
C GLY A 66 1.63 3.01 7.18
N GLY A 67 0.36 2.78 6.84
CA GLY A 67 -0.19 3.13 5.54
C GLY A 67 -0.87 4.51 5.50
N PHE A 68 -1.46 4.96 6.61
CA PHE A 68 -2.36 6.12 6.63
C PHE A 68 -1.93 7.30 7.51
N ALA A 69 -0.84 7.20 8.28
CA ALA A 69 -0.39 8.31 9.13
C ALA A 69 0.09 9.56 8.37
N GLY A 70 0.32 9.45 7.06
CA GLY A 70 0.67 10.57 6.20
C GLY A 70 0.43 10.26 4.72
N ARG A 71 0.50 11.29 3.87
CA ARG A 71 0.44 11.07 2.41
C ARG A 71 1.79 10.57 1.90
N SER A 72 1.78 9.41 1.28
CA SER A 72 2.93 8.83 0.63
C SER A 72 3.20 9.54 -0.70
N ARG A 73 4.47 9.85 -0.97
CA ARG A 73 4.92 10.46 -2.23
C ARG A 73 5.95 9.62 -2.98
N HIS A 74 6.79 8.89 -2.24
CA HIS A 74 7.90 8.09 -2.77
C HIS A 74 7.91 6.67 -2.19
N LEU A 75 6.73 6.11 -1.89
CA LEU A 75 6.59 4.77 -1.35
C LEU A 75 5.92 3.84 -2.34
N SER A 76 6.47 2.64 -2.43
CA SER A 76 5.91 1.50 -3.14
C SER A 76 5.48 0.43 -2.14
N ALA A 77 4.27 -0.09 -2.29
CA ALA A 77 3.75 -1.17 -1.47
C ALA A 77 3.72 -2.48 -2.27
N LEU A 78 4.44 -3.49 -1.77
CA LEU A 78 4.39 -4.85 -2.29
C LEU A 78 3.16 -5.57 -1.74
N ILE A 79 2.22 -5.92 -2.61
CA ILE A 79 0.94 -6.51 -2.21
C ILE A 79 0.62 -7.75 -3.05
N SER A 80 0.22 -8.82 -2.35
CA SER A 80 -0.19 -10.11 -2.92
C SER A 80 -1.22 -9.99 -4.04
N GLN A 81 -1.07 -10.81 -5.09
CA GLN A 81 -2.01 -10.88 -6.22
C GLN A 81 -3.41 -11.42 -5.87
N HIS A 82 -3.61 -11.88 -4.62
CA HIS A 82 -4.88 -12.38 -4.11
C HIS A 82 -5.93 -11.26 -3.96
N ARG A 83 -7.20 -11.67 -3.78
CA ARG A 83 -8.36 -10.79 -3.67
C ARG A 83 -8.25 -9.81 -2.50
N ASP A 84 -7.84 -10.28 -1.33
CA ASP A 84 -7.69 -9.42 -0.15
C ASP A 84 -6.58 -8.38 -0.37
N GLY A 85 -5.53 -8.79 -1.10
CA GLY A 85 -4.51 -7.87 -1.58
C GLY A 85 -5.03 -6.83 -2.59
N ALA A 86 -6.12 -7.08 -3.32
CA ALA A 86 -6.71 -6.06 -4.19
C ALA A 86 -7.40 -4.96 -3.37
N LEU A 87 -8.07 -5.32 -2.27
CA LEU A 87 -8.64 -4.37 -1.32
C LEU A 87 -7.55 -3.47 -0.72
N VAL A 88 -6.48 -4.06 -0.18
CA VAL A 88 -5.35 -3.30 0.39
C VAL A 88 -4.69 -2.43 -0.68
N ALA A 89 -4.52 -2.93 -1.90
CA ALA A 89 -3.96 -2.17 -3.01
C ALA A 89 -4.79 -0.92 -3.35
N GLY A 90 -6.12 -1.03 -3.36
CA GLY A 90 -7.00 0.12 -3.55
C GLY A 90 -6.82 1.16 -2.45
N ALA A 91 -6.78 0.71 -1.19
CA ALA A 91 -6.66 1.58 -0.03
C ALA A 91 -5.31 2.32 0.00
N PHE A 92 -4.21 1.62 -0.27
CA PHE A 92 -2.88 2.23 -0.33
C PHE A 92 -2.68 3.12 -1.55
N ARG A 93 -3.36 2.83 -2.66
CA ARG A 93 -3.40 3.73 -3.83
C ARG A 93 -4.03 5.07 -3.47
N ALA A 94 -5.10 5.09 -2.67
CA ALA A 94 -5.72 6.34 -2.20
C ALA A 94 -4.76 7.19 -1.34
N MET A 95 -3.81 6.55 -0.65
CA MET A 95 -2.77 7.21 0.13
C MET A 95 -1.59 7.74 -0.70
N GLY A 96 -1.58 7.47 -2.00
CA GLY A 96 -0.55 7.95 -2.93
C GLY A 96 0.61 6.98 -3.15
N MET A 97 0.50 5.73 -2.66
CA MET A 97 1.54 4.73 -2.88
C MET A 97 1.50 4.16 -4.30
N ALA A 98 2.67 3.86 -4.84
CA ALA A 98 2.80 2.96 -5.97
C ALA A 98 2.51 1.52 -5.51
N ILE A 99 1.81 0.73 -6.34
CA ILE A 99 1.44 -0.64 -5.99
C ILE A 99 2.26 -1.61 -6.83
N VAL A 100 3.05 -2.43 -6.16
CA VAL A 100 3.82 -3.52 -6.76
C VAL A 100 3.12 -4.84 -6.46
N ARG A 101 2.82 -5.64 -7.50
CA ARG A 101 2.01 -6.86 -7.36
C ARG A 101 2.87 -8.11 -7.44
N GLY A 102 2.96 -8.87 -6.34
CA GLY A 102 3.70 -10.13 -6.29
C GLY A 102 3.36 -10.97 -5.07
N SER A 103 3.59 -12.28 -5.15
CA SER A 103 3.58 -13.19 -4.02
C SER A 103 4.77 -14.14 -4.09
N SER A 104 5.12 -14.77 -2.96
CA SER A 104 6.17 -15.80 -2.90
C SER A 104 5.91 -16.96 -3.86
N SER A 105 4.64 -17.23 -4.17
CA SER A 105 4.21 -18.29 -5.10
C SER A 105 4.05 -17.82 -6.55
N ARG A 106 3.87 -16.52 -6.83
CA ARG A 106 3.58 -15.98 -8.17
C ARG A 106 4.14 -14.58 -8.34
N GLY A 107 5.07 -14.42 -9.29
CA GLY A 107 5.55 -13.11 -9.73
C GLY A 107 6.46 -12.39 -8.72
N GLY A 108 7.00 -13.10 -7.73
CA GLY A 108 7.92 -12.52 -6.72
C GLY A 108 9.16 -11.87 -7.33
N THR A 109 9.82 -12.53 -8.29
CA THR A 109 11.00 -11.96 -8.99
C THR A 109 10.67 -10.69 -9.78
N ARG A 110 9.52 -10.66 -10.47
CA ARG A 110 9.06 -9.46 -11.19
C ARG A 110 8.74 -8.33 -10.22
N ALA A 111 8.11 -8.64 -9.10
CA ALA A 111 7.78 -7.67 -8.08
C ALA A 111 9.02 -7.09 -7.40
N LEU A 112 10.04 -7.91 -7.13
CA LEU A 112 11.32 -7.45 -6.61
C LEU A 112 11.98 -6.46 -7.56
N ARG A 113 12.05 -6.80 -8.85
CA ARG A 113 12.58 -5.90 -9.88
C ARG A 113 11.83 -4.56 -9.89
N GLN A 114 10.50 -4.60 -9.93
CA GLN A 114 9.66 -3.40 -9.95
C GLN A 114 9.81 -2.54 -8.67
N ALA A 115 10.14 -3.15 -7.53
CA ALA A 115 10.38 -2.41 -6.29
C ALA A 115 11.74 -1.70 -6.26
N MET A 116 12.68 -2.08 -7.12
CA MET A 116 14.01 -1.48 -7.21
C MET A 116 14.08 -0.34 -8.24
N GLU A 117 13.18 -0.36 -9.22
CA GLU A 117 12.98 0.70 -10.22
C GLU A 117 12.43 1.98 -9.58
#